data_AF-A0A1I6X2W8-F1
#
_entry.id   AF-A0A1I6X2W8-F1
#
_cell.length_a   1.000
_cell.length_b   1.000
_cell.length_c   1.000
_cell.angle_alpha   90.00
_cell.angle_beta   90.00
_cell.angle_gamma   90.00
#
_symmetry.space_group_name_H-M   'P 1'
#
loop_
_entity.id
_entity.type
_entity.pdbx_description
1 polymer ?
#
loop_
_entity_poly.entity_id
_entity_poly.type
_entity_poly.pdbx_seq_one_letter_code
_entity_poly.pdbx_strand_id
1 'polypeptide(L)'
;MYLEIAMFAYFVVLFLTLRDVRIFKRTGYRSYRKGAMKGLAASSVILVGATAANVNPNIGLLLVLIGLFINRKGVRERVFTHAGTLDRFLGKTDYIKRK
;
A
#
# COMPACT_ATOMS: atom_id res chain seq x y z
N MET A 1 -21.82 7.13 1.19
CA MET A 1 -21.15 6.57 2.40
C MET A 1 -20.28 5.34 2.13
N TYR A 2 -20.83 4.18 1.77
CA TYR A 2 -20.01 2.94 1.66
C TYR A 2 -18.96 2.99 0.55
N LEU A 3 -19.31 3.55 -0.62
CA LEU A 3 -18.36 3.77 -1.71
C LEU A 3 -17.22 4.69 -1.28
N GLU A 4 -17.52 5.79 -0.57
CA GLU A 4 -16.49 6.72 -0.07
C GLU A 4 -15.51 6.01 0.87
N ILE A 5 -16.02 5.17 1.78
CA ILE A 5 -15.19 4.37 2.70
C ILE A 5 -14.30 3.40 1.92
N ALA A 6 -14.86 2.69 0.93
CA ALA A 6 -14.11 1.76 0.10
C ALA A 6 -13.05 2.45 -0.75
N MET A 7 -13.37 3.61 -1.34
CA MET A 7 -12.42 4.42 -2.11
C MET A 7 -11.33 5.01 -1.22
N PHE A 8 -11.64 5.43 0.01
CA PHE A 8 -10.63 5.85 0.96
C PHE A 8 -9.63 4.72 1.27
N ALA A 9 -10.12 3.50 1.52
CA ALA A 9 -9.26 2.33 1.69
C ALA A 9 -8.38 2.08 0.46
N TYR A 10 -8.95 2.20 -0.75
CA TYR A 10 -8.22 2.05 -2.00
C TYR A 10 -7.05 3.05 -2.10
N PHE A 11 -7.32 4.35 -1.93
CA PHE A 11 -6.30 5.39 -2.03
C PHE A 11 -5.21 5.23 -0.98
N VAL A 12 -5.56 4.87 0.25
CA VAL A 12 -4.58 4.62 1.32
C VAL A 12 -3.66 3.46 0.94
N VAL A 13 -4.19 2.33 0.48
CA VAL A 13 -3.38 1.18 0.07
C VAL A 13 -2.54 1.47 -1.17
N LEU A 14 -3.09 2.18 -2.15
CA LEU A 14 -2.36 2.61 -3.34
C LEU A 14 -1.21 3.55 -2.96
N PHE A 15 -1.45 4.53 -2.09
CA PHE A 15 -0.42 5.43 -1.58
C PHE A 15 0.73 4.69 -0.90
N LEU A 16 0.40 3.73 -0.02
CA LEU A 16 1.39 2.89 0.66
C LEU A 16 2.19 2.04 -0.35
N THR A 17 1.54 1.51 -1.38
CA THR A 17 2.16 0.77 -2.47
C THR A 17 3.15 1.64 -3.24
N LEU A 18 2.75 2.84 -3.65
CA LEU A 18 3.63 3.80 -4.35
C LEU A 18 4.80 4.23 -3.47
N ARG A 19 4.60 4.36 -2.15
CA ARG A 19 5.69 4.59 -1.21
C ARG A 19 6.69 3.44 -1.21
N ASP A 20 6.22 2.19 -1.17
CA ASP A 20 7.09 1.01 -1.22
C ASP A 20 7.87 0.92 -2.54
N VAL A 21 7.25 1.28 -3.68
CA VAL A 21 7.94 1.40 -4.98
C VAL A 21 9.05 2.46 -4.94
N ARG A 22 8.78 3.65 -4.38
CA ARG A 22 9.78 4.72 -4.24
C ARG A 22 10.96 4.29 -3.36
N ILE A 23 10.69 3.61 -2.25
CA ILE A 23 11.72 3.05 -1.37
C ILE A 23 12.54 2.00 -2.12
N PHE A 24 11.91 1.09 -2.85
CA PHE A 24 12.61 0.09 -3.66
C PHE A 24 13.50 0.75 -4.72
N LYS A 25 13.01 1.78 -5.42
CA LYS A 25 13.78 2.53 -6.41
C LYS A 25 15.05 3.18 -5.81
N ARG A 26 15.00 3.59 -4.55
CA ARG A 26 16.14 4.21 -3.84
C ARG A 26 17.11 3.21 -3.24
N THR A 27 16.60 2.12 -2.66
CA THR A 27 17.38 1.19 -1.84
C THR A 27 17.76 -0.09 -2.57
N GLY A 28 16.95 -0.53 -3.55
CA GLY A 28 17.09 -1.82 -4.21
C GLY A 28 16.67 -3.03 -3.36
N TYR A 29 16.13 -2.83 -2.15
CA TYR A 29 15.77 -3.92 -1.25
C TYR A 29 14.57 -4.73 -1.77
N ARG A 30 14.78 -6.03 -2.01
CA ARG A 30 13.76 -6.93 -2.59
C ARG A 30 12.51 -7.07 -1.71
N SER A 31 12.64 -6.88 -0.39
CA SER A 31 11.49 -6.89 0.54
C SER A 31 10.45 -5.81 0.18
N TYR A 32 10.89 -4.63 -0.22
CA TYR A 32 10.03 -3.51 -0.61
C TYR A 32 9.40 -3.73 -1.99
N ARG A 33 10.11 -4.39 -2.92
CA ARG A 33 9.51 -4.86 -4.17
C ARG A 33 8.39 -5.86 -3.90
N LYS A 34 8.64 -6.87 -3.06
CA LYS A 34 7.60 -7.86 -2.67
C LYS A 34 6.42 -7.18 -1.98
N GLY A 35 6.70 -6.21 -1.11
CA GLY A 35 5.68 -5.37 -0.46
C GLY A 35 4.82 -4.61 -1.47
N ALA A 36 5.43 -3.94 -2.44
CA ALA A 36 4.73 -3.22 -3.49
C ALA A 36 3.87 -4.15 -4.37
N MET A 37 4.35 -5.33 -4.74
CA MET A 37 3.56 -6.30 -5.51
C MET A 37 2.33 -6.79 -4.73
N LYS A 38 2.49 -7.08 -3.43
CA LYS A 38 1.34 -7.42 -2.55
C LYS A 38 0.35 -6.26 -2.43
N GLY A 39 0.86 -5.04 -2.27
CA GLY A 39 0.03 -3.84 -2.18
C GLY A 39 -0.74 -3.57 -3.47
N LEU A 40 -0.15 -3.84 -4.64
CA LEU A 40 -0.84 -3.76 -5.92
C LEU A 40 -1.99 -4.77 -5.99
N ALA A 41 -1.72 -6.04 -5.69
CA ALA A 41 -2.76 -7.09 -5.67
C ALA A 41 -3.89 -6.75 -4.68
N ALA A 42 -3.54 -6.29 -3.47
CA ALA A 42 -4.50 -5.83 -2.49
C ALA A 42 -5.33 -4.65 -3.00
N SER A 43 -4.70 -3.64 -3.61
CA SER A 43 -5.40 -2.47 -4.16
C SER A 43 -6.40 -2.85 -5.26
N SER A 44 -6.08 -3.85 -6.08
CA SER A 44 -6.99 -4.37 -7.11
C SER A 44 -8.22 -5.02 -6.48
N VAL A 45 -8.04 -5.85 -5.43
CA VAL A 45 -9.16 -6.46 -4.70
C VAL A 45 -10.03 -5.40 -4.04
N ILE A 46 -9.44 -4.37 -3.43
CA ILE A 46 -10.18 -3.25 -2.83
C ILE A 46 -10.98 -2.50 -3.88
N LEU A 47 -10.41 -2.26 -5.07
CA LEU A 47 -11.12 -1.58 -6.15
C LEU A 47 -12.34 -2.39 -6.63
N VAL A 48 -12.20 -3.71 -6.75
CA VAL A 48 -13.33 -4.62 -7.04
C VAL A 48 -14.38 -4.57 -5.92
N GLY A 49 -13.94 -4.54 -4.65
CA GLY A 49 -14.85 -4.36 -3.52
C GLY A 49 -15.59 -3.02 -3.54
N ALA A 50 -14.90 -1.94 -3.93
CA ALA A 50 -15.49 -0.61 -4.07
C ALA A 50 -16.54 -0.56 -5.17
N THR A 51 -16.30 -1.17 -6.34
CA THR A 51 -17.30 -1.25 -7.40
C THR A 51 -18.50 -2.10 -6.97
N ALA A 52 -18.26 -3.26 -6.32
CA ALA A 52 -19.30 -4.14 -5.81
C ALA A 52 -20.16 -3.51 -4.70
N ALA A 53 -19.61 -2.58 -3.92
CA ALA A 53 -20.34 -1.87 -2.87
C ALA A 53 -21.52 -1.02 -3.38
N ASN A 54 -21.53 -0.65 -4.67
CA ASN A 54 -22.67 0.04 -5.29
C ASN A 54 -23.88 -0.89 -5.51
N VAL A 55 -23.64 -2.19 -5.67
CA VAL A 55 -24.69 -3.19 -5.91
C VAL A 55 -25.09 -3.85 -4.59
N ASN A 56 -24.11 -4.27 -3.78
CA ASN A 56 -24.33 -4.86 -2.47
C ASN A 56 -23.25 -4.38 -1.49
N PRO A 57 -23.59 -3.46 -0.57
CA PRO A 57 -22.63 -2.92 0.39
C PRO A 57 -21.92 -3.97 1.24
N ASN A 58 -22.63 -5.01 1.69
CA ASN A 58 -22.05 -6.04 2.56
C ASN A 58 -20.98 -6.85 1.83
N ILE A 59 -21.25 -7.28 0.60
CA ILE A 59 -20.29 -8.02 -0.22
C ILE A 59 -19.12 -7.12 -0.61
N GLY A 60 -19.39 -5.88 -1.02
CA GLY A 60 -18.36 -4.92 -1.39
C GLY A 60 -17.38 -4.63 -0.25
N LEU A 61 -17.90 -4.34 0.95
CA LEU A 61 -17.08 -4.10 2.14
C LEU A 61 -16.32 -5.34 2.61
N LEU A 62 -16.90 -6.54 2.46
CA LEU A 62 -16.19 -7.79 2.73
C LEU A 62 -14.97 -7.96 1.81
N LEU A 63 -15.11 -7.67 0.52
CA LEU A 63 -13.99 -7.69 -0.43
C LEU A 63 -12.93 -6.64 -0.09
N VAL A 64 -13.35 -5.43 0.29
CA VAL A 64 -12.43 -4.39 0.79
C VAL A 64 -11.64 -4.89 2.00
N LEU A 65 -12.31 -5.52 2.96
CA LEU A 65 -11.68 -6.10 4.15
C LEU A 65 -10.66 -7.18 3.79
N ILE A 66 -10.99 -8.08 2.86
CA ILE A 66 -10.07 -9.11 2.35
C ILE A 66 -8.83 -8.44 1.73
N GLY A 67 -9.02 -7.43 0.88
CA GLY A 67 -7.92 -6.68 0.28
C GLY A 67 -7.00 -6.02 1.32
N LEU A 68 -7.58 -5.41 2.36
CA LEU A 68 -6.81 -4.85 3.48
C LEU A 68 -6.01 -5.93 4.23
N PHE A 69 -6.57 -7.12 4.40
CA PHE A 69 -5.89 -8.24 5.05
C PHE A 69 -4.71 -8.77 4.23
N ILE A 70 -4.83 -8.78 2.90
CA ILE A 70 -3.74 -9.14 1.97
C ILE A 70 -2.60 -8.10 2.04
N ASN A 71 -2.91 -6.82 2.24
CA ASN A 71 -1.92 -5.73 2.30
C ASN A 71 -1.04 -5.71 3.56
N ARG A 72 -1.17 -6.69 4.46
CA ARG A 72 -0.34 -6.76 5.67
C ARG A 72 1.16 -6.73 5.34
N LYS A 73 1.90 -5.88 6.06
CA LYS A 73 3.35 -5.76 5.89
C LYS A 73 4.05 -7.00 6.45
N GLY A 74 5.01 -7.53 5.70
CA GLY A 74 5.95 -8.54 6.19
C GLY A 74 7.20 -7.92 6.84
N VAL A 75 8.17 -8.78 7.18
CA VAL A 75 9.50 -8.38 7.67
C VAL A 75 10.24 -7.59 6.58
N ARG A 76 10.84 -6.45 6.96
CA ARG A 76 11.55 -5.54 6.05
C ARG A 76 12.78 -4.95 6.74
N GLU A 77 13.78 -4.59 5.95
CA GLU A 77 14.99 -3.92 6.40
C GLU A 77 14.66 -2.51 6.90
N ARG A 78 15.45 -2.01 7.86
CA ARG A 78 15.29 -0.66 8.40
C ARG A 78 15.92 0.35 7.42
N VAL A 79 15.07 1.12 6.73
CA VAL A 79 15.51 2.13 5.73
C VAL A 79 15.47 3.58 6.22
N PHE A 80 14.86 3.81 7.37
CA PHE A 80 14.76 5.14 8.00
C PHE A 80 15.49 5.07 9.35
N THR A 81 16.56 5.84 9.48
CA THR A 81 17.32 6.03 10.71
C THR A 81 17.16 7.46 11.22
N HIS A 82 17.36 8.44 10.35
CA HIS A 82 17.31 9.87 10.69
C HIS A 82 16.29 10.68 9.89
N ALA A 83 15.59 10.05 8.93
CA ALA A 83 14.57 10.73 8.13
C ALA A 83 13.45 11.33 8.99
N GLY A 84 13.08 12.59 8.70
CA GLY A 84 11.95 13.29 9.31
C GLY A 84 10.58 12.72 8.91
N THR A 85 9.50 13.18 9.55
CA THR A 85 8.15 12.62 9.36
C THR A 85 7.64 12.74 7.92
N LEU A 86 7.82 13.90 7.28
CA LEU A 86 7.40 14.12 5.90
C LEU A 86 8.23 13.30 4.90
N ASP A 87 9.52 13.14 5.17
CA ASP A 87 10.40 12.32 4.33
C ASP A 87 10.01 10.84 4.41
N ARG A 88 9.72 10.33 5.62
CA ARG A 88 9.17 8.97 5.81
C ARG A 88 7.83 8.79 5.11
N PHE A 89 6.94 9.77 5.20
CA PHE A 89 5.64 9.75 4.53
C PHE A 89 5.80 9.61 3.01
N LEU A 90 6.71 10.38 2.42
CA LEU A 90 7.03 10.34 0.99
C LEU A 90 7.94 9.17 0.57
N GLY A 91 8.37 8.32 1.51
CA GLY A 91 9.26 7.20 1.21
C GLY A 91 10.68 7.63 0.83
N LYS A 92 11.12 8.80 1.30
CA LYS A 92 12.49 9.28 1.15
C LYS A 92 13.36 8.64 2.21
N THR A 93 14.14 7.65 1.80
CA THR A 93 15.06 6.89 2.67
C THR A 93 16.38 7.62 2.87
N ASP A 94 17.00 7.37 4.02
CA ASP A 94 18.37 7.85 4.32
C ASP A 94 19.40 7.06 3.50
N TYR A 95 19.15 5.76 3.31
CA TYR A 95 19.96 4.91 2.45
C TYR A 95 19.60 5.12 0.98
N ILE A 96 20.61 5.42 0.16
CA ILE A 96 20.53 5.46 -1.29
C ILE A 96 21.56 4.48 -1.83
N LYS A 97 21.12 3.50 -2.62
CA LYS A 97 22.02 2.58 -3.30
C LYS A 97 22.92 3.39 -4.25
N ARG A 98 24.22 3.43 -4.00
CA ARG A 98 25.19 3.97 -4.98
C ARG A 98 25.14 3.11 -6.24
N LYS A 99 25.13 3.79 -7.38
CA LYS A 99 24.93 3.21 -8.71
C LYS A 99 26.14 2.39 -9.13
#